data_AF-A0A8J6JLX0-F1
#
_entry.id   AF-A0A8J6JLX0-F1
#
_cell.length_a   1.000
_cell.length_b   1.000
_cell.length_c   1.000
_cell.angle_alpha   90.00
_cell.angle_beta   90.00
_cell.angle_gamma   90.00
#
_symmetry.space_group_name_H-M   'P 1'
#
loop_
_entity.id
_entity.type
_entity.pdbx_description
1 polymer ?
#
loop_
_entity_poly.entity_id
_entity_poly.type
_entity_poly.pdbx_seq_one_letter_code
_entity_poly.pdbx_strand_id
1 'polypeptide(L)'
;MFEQRLYRLRKERGISQEELADIVGVSRQAVQKWESGASQPNMDNLVAIGTYFGVTLDYLLKGTQPPLAGDPPQTQTVYVPMGWHYEYKSRRTLLGLPLVHVNLGRYGIRWARGIIAVGNVATGGLAVGGLSAGLVSIGGFSLGGLAVGGLAAGLAAVGGIAAGVLAAGGVAFGWLAVGGVAKGIYALGGAALGTNIAAGGAASAHIAIGDAVDGAVTFSTHGGAEIAKSTLQNAILQEFPSIPRWILRIFTAFAS
;
A
#
# COMPACT_ATOMS: atom_id res chain seq x y z
N MET A 1 -53.08 -23.11 31.76
CA MET A 1 -53.84 -24.11 30.96
C MET A 1 -54.22 -23.51 29.59
N PHE A 2 -54.72 -24.30 28.64
CA PHE A 2 -54.98 -23.88 27.24
C PHE A 2 -55.93 -22.68 27.15
N GLU A 3 -57.03 -22.74 27.88
CA GLU A 3 -58.09 -21.74 27.95
C GLU A 3 -57.58 -20.36 28.36
N GLN A 4 -56.66 -20.31 29.33
CA GLN A 4 -56.03 -19.06 29.79
C GLN A 4 -55.09 -18.47 28.73
N ARG A 5 -54.42 -19.31 27.94
CA ARG A 5 -53.53 -18.87 26.85
C ARG A 5 -54.33 -18.35 25.66
N LEU A 6 -55.41 -19.03 25.29
CA LEU A 6 -56.30 -18.57 24.24
C LEU A 6 -56.91 -17.21 24.60
N TYR A 7 -57.42 -17.06 25.82
CA TYR A 7 -57.94 -15.79 26.34
C TYR A 7 -56.88 -14.68 26.29
N ARG A 8 -55.64 -14.98 26.71
CA ARG A 8 -54.53 -14.02 26.69
C ARG A 8 -54.20 -13.57 25.27
N LEU A 9 -53.97 -14.51 24.35
CA LEU A 9 -53.64 -14.21 22.95
C LEU A 9 -54.74 -13.36 22.29
N ARG A 10 -56.01 -13.68 22.55
CA ARG A 10 -57.15 -12.91 22.08
C ARG A 10 -57.13 -11.47 22.60
N LYS A 11 -56.85 -11.27 23.90
CA LYS A 11 -56.75 -9.95 24.53
C LYS A 11 -55.54 -9.15 24.07
N GLU A 12 -54.39 -9.79 23.88
CA GLU A 12 -53.18 -9.15 23.35
C GLU A 12 -53.39 -8.65 21.91
N ARG A 13 -54.19 -9.36 21.11
CA ARG A 13 -54.61 -8.91 19.78
C ARG A 13 -55.81 -7.94 19.79
N GLY A 14 -56.40 -7.68 20.95
CA GLY A 14 -57.50 -6.73 21.10
C GLY A 14 -58.85 -7.18 20.51
N ILE A 15 -59.01 -8.46 20.15
CA ILE A 15 -60.20 -8.95 19.44
C ILE A 15 -61.28 -9.53 20.37
N SER A 16 -62.53 -9.50 19.93
CA SER A 16 -63.68 -10.06 20.65
C SER A 16 -63.78 -11.60 20.49
N GLN A 17 -64.59 -12.26 21.32
CA GLN A 17 -64.85 -13.71 21.17
C GLN A 17 -65.61 -14.03 19.87
N GLU A 18 -66.41 -13.07 19.39
CA GLU A 18 -67.18 -13.19 18.15
C GLU A 18 -66.26 -13.08 16.95
N GLU A 19 -65.36 -12.09 16.94
CA GLU A 19 -64.34 -11.94 15.90
C GLU A 19 -63.41 -13.15 15.82
N LEU A 20 -62.97 -13.70 16.97
CA LEU A 20 -62.18 -14.93 16.98
C LEU A 20 -62.97 -16.13 16.42
N ALA A 21 -64.27 -16.19 16.69
CA ALA A 21 -65.12 -17.25 16.19
C ALA A 21 -65.28 -17.17 14.66
N ASP A 22 -65.45 -15.96 14.12
CA ASP A 22 -65.52 -15.72 12.68
C ASP A 22 -64.21 -16.08 11.97
N ILE A 23 -63.07 -15.71 12.57
CA ILE A 23 -61.73 -16.01 12.04
C ILE A 23 -61.46 -17.52 11.99
N VAL A 24 -61.90 -18.26 13.01
CA VAL A 24 -61.70 -19.72 13.11
C VAL A 24 -62.80 -20.50 12.38
N GLY A 25 -63.91 -19.85 12.02
CA GLY A 25 -65.05 -20.47 11.33
C GLY A 25 -65.97 -21.28 12.26
N VAL A 26 -66.15 -20.84 13.51
CA VAL A 26 -66.98 -21.50 14.52
C VAL A 26 -68.00 -20.54 15.14
N SER A 27 -68.92 -21.04 15.97
CA SER A 27 -69.84 -20.16 16.69
C SER A 27 -69.15 -19.46 17.87
N ARG A 28 -69.58 -18.23 18.17
CA ARG A 28 -69.14 -17.48 19.38
C ARG A 28 -69.23 -18.30 20.67
N GLN A 29 -70.27 -19.14 20.78
CA GLN A 29 -70.47 -20.03 21.93
C GLN A 29 -69.36 -21.10 22.05
N ALA A 30 -68.79 -21.56 20.93
CA ALA A 30 -67.69 -22.52 20.94
C ALA A 30 -66.43 -21.88 21.55
N VAL A 31 -66.07 -20.66 21.11
CA VAL A 31 -64.94 -19.90 21.66
C VAL A 31 -65.12 -19.62 23.15
N GLN A 32 -66.34 -19.23 23.57
CA GLN A 32 -66.64 -19.02 24.99
C GLN A 32 -66.42 -20.29 25.82
N LYS A 33 -66.86 -21.45 25.33
CA LYS A 33 -66.68 -22.74 26.01
C LYS A 33 -65.21 -23.16 26.07
N TRP A 34 -64.41 -22.82 25.06
CA TRP A 34 -62.96 -23.07 25.06
C TRP A 34 -62.24 -22.19 26.08
N GLU A 35 -62.57 -20.90 26.15
CA GLU A 35 -61.98 -19.97 27.13
C GLU A 35 -62.41 -20.24 28.57
N SER A 36 -63.56 -20.88 28.78
CA SER A 36 -64.02 -21.31 30.11
C SER A 36 -63.59 -22.73 30.49
N GLY A 37 -62.89 -23.45 29.61
CA GLY A 37 -62.50 -24.85 29.82
C GLY A 37 -63.66 -25.86 29.79
N ALA A 38 -64.85 -25.44 29.37
CA ALA A 38 -66.04 -26.29 29.30
C ALA A 38 -66.04 -27.25 28.10
N SER A 39 -65.20 -26.99 27.09
CA SER A 39 -65.01 -27.84 25.92
C SER A 39 -63.62 -27.63 25.33
N GLN A 40 -63.13 -28.59 24.53
CA GLN A 40 -61.86 -28.49 23.84
C GLN A 40 -62.08 -28.28 22.33
N PRO A 41 -61.28 -27.43 21.67
CA PRO A 41 -61.29 -27.33 20.21
C PRO A 41 -60.79 -28.62 19.55
N ASN A 42 -61.28 -28.92 18.35
CA ASN A 42 -60.75 -29.99 17.52
C ASN A 42 -59.40 -29.59 16.90
N MET A 43 -58.76 -30.54 16.20
CA MET A 43 -57.46 -30.31 15.57
C MET A 43 -57.48 -29.18 14.52
N ASP A 44 -58.53 -29.09 13.71
CA ASP A 44 -58.64 -28.06 12.67
C ASP A 44 -58.73 -26.65 13.28
N ASN A 45 -59.52 -26.48 14.34
CA ASN A 45 -59.65 -25.22 15.07
C ASN A 45 -58.34 -24.86 15.77
N LEU A 46 -57.62 -25.83 16.31
CA LEU A 46 -56.32 -25.62 16.94
C LEU A 46 -55.26 -25.12 15.94
N VAL A 47 -55.25 -25.68 14.73
CA VAL A 47 -54.37 -25.22 13.64
C VAL A 47 -54.76 -23.80 13.23
N ALA A 48 -56.04 -23.53 13.01
CA ALA A 48 -56.52 -22.20 12.62
C ALA A 48 -56.15 -21.12 13.66
N ILE A 49 -56.30 -21.42 14.95
CA ILE A 49 -55.87 -20.56 16.06
C ILE A 49 -54.35 -20.33 15.99
N GLY A 50 -53.54 -21.39 15.83
CA GLY A 50 -52.08 -21.29 15.74
C GLY A 50 -51.62 -20.43 14.59
N THR A 51 -52.21 -20.62 13.40
CA THR A 51 -51.93 -19.83 12.21
C THR A 51 -52.28 -18.36 12.40
N TYR A 52 -53.45 -18.05 12.95
CA TYR A 52 -53.88 -16.66 13.17
C TYR A 52 -52.97 -15.91 14.16
N PHE A 53 -52.62 -16.54 15.28
CA PHE A 53 -51.79 -15.88 16.30
C PHE A 53 -50.29 -15.95 16.00
N GLY A 54 -49.86 -16.74 15.00
CA GLY A 54 -48.45 -16.93 14.65
C GLY A 54 -47.68 -17.74 15.70
N VAL A 55 -48.36 -18.68 16.38
CA VAL A 55 -47.81 -19.49 17.47
C VAL A 55 -47.86 -20.98 17.12
N THR A 56 -46.95 -21.77 17.70
CA THR A 56 -46.94 -23.21 17.51
C THR A 56 -48.07 -23.90 18.30
N LEU A 57 -48.51 -25.06 17.82
CA LEU A 57 -49.50 -25.87 18.55
C LEU A 57 -48.98 -26.34 19.91
N ASP A 58 -47.68 -26.61 20.03
CA ASP A 58 -47.03 -26.90 21.32
C ASP A 58 -47.11 -25.73 22.29
N TYR A 59 -47.01 -24.48 21.81
CA TYR A 59 -47.22 -23.32 22.67
C TYR A 59 -48.67 -23.22 23.14
N LEU A 60 -49.64 -23.42 22.24
CA LEU A 60 -51.07 -23.40 22.59
C LEU A 60 -51.41 -24.45 23.64
N LEU A 61 -50.94 -25.69 23.46
CA LEU A 61 -51.33 -26.84 24.29
C LEU A 61 -50.46 -27.00 25.55
N LYS A 62 -49.15 -26.79 25.46
CA LYS A 62 -48.19 -27.06 26.53
C LYS A 62 -47.58 -25.79 27.14
N GLY A 63 -47.67 -24.66 26.44
CA GLY A 63 -47.05 -23.39 26.86
C GLY A 63 -45.55 -23.31 26.55
N THR A 64 -45.01 -24.31 25.84
CA THR A 64 -43.61 -24.36 25.43
C THR A 64 -43.50 -23.87 24.01
N GLN A 65 -42.93 -22.70 23.81
CA GLN A 65 -42.54 -22.23 22.48
C GLN A 65 -41.15 -22.80 22.18
N PRO A 66 -40.99 -23.74 21.23
CA PRO A 66 -39.67 -24.03 20.71
C PRO A 66 -39.09 -22.72 20.13
N PRO A 67 -37.79 -22.45 20.28
CA PRO A 67 -37.17 -21.25 19.72
C PRO A 67 -37.60 -21.12 18.25
N LEU A 68 -38.20 -19.99 17.88
CA LEU A 68 -38.55 -19.70 16.50
C LEU A 68 -37.28 -19.92 15.66
N ALA A 69 -37.36 -20.86 14.70
CA ALA A 69 -36.33 -21.03 13.71
C ALA A 69 -36.34 -19.79 12.80
N GLY A 70 -35.63 -18.73 13.20
CA GLY A 70 -35.69 -17.44 12.53
C GLY A 70 -34.91 -16.36 13.24
N ASP A 71 -33.59 -16.49 13.23
CA ASP A 71 -32.74 -15.56 12.48
C ASP A 71 -31.55 -16.41 11.98
N PRO A 72 -31.18 -16.40 10.68
CA PRO A 72 -29.86 -16.91 10.32
C PRO A 72 -28.86 -16.17 11.23
N PRO A 73 -27.87 -16.85 11.82
CA PRO A 73 -26.91 -16.18 12.70
C PRO A 73 -26.40 -14.97 11.94
N GLN A 74 -26.74 -13.76 12.43
CA GLN A 74 -26.24 -12.53 11.85
C GLN A 74 -24.74 -12.63 11.96
N THR A 75 -24.10 -12.97 10.85
CA THR A 75 -22.68 -13.27 10.82
C THR A 75 -22.00 -11.93 10.91
N GLN A 76 -21.79 -11.43 12.13
CA GLN A 76 -20.96 -10.27 12.36
C GLN A 76 -19.55 -10.64 11.91
N THR A 77 -19.16 -10.11 10.76
CA THR A 77 -17.79 -10.24 10.28
C THR A 77 -16.92 -9.35 11.16
N VAL A 78 -16.37 -9.93 12.24
CA VAL A 78 -15.40 -9.23 13.09
C VAL A 78 -14.08 -9.19 12.32
N TYR A 79 -13.73 -8.02 11.77
CA TYR A 79 -12.43 -7.81 11.16
C TYR A 79 -11.38 -7.74 12.27
N VAL A 80 -10.67 -8.84 12.49
CA VAL A 80 -9.49 -8.86 13.36
C VAL A 80 -8.32 -8.28 12.56
N PRO A 81 -7.81 -7.07 12.87
CA PRO A 81 -6.69 -6.52 12.14
C PRO A 81 -5.45 -7.38 12.43
N MET A 82 -5.12 -8.25 11.47
CA MET A 82 -3.96 -9.13 11.56
C MET A 82 -2.70 -8.31 11.25
N GLY A 83 -2.29 -7.38 12.13
CA GLY A 83 -1.02 -6.66 11.94
C GLY A 83 -0.87 -5.34 12.68
N TRP A 84 0.38 -4.96 12.91
CA TRP A 84 0.75 -3.69 13.54
C TRP A 84 0.53 -2.51 12.57
N HIS A 85 -0.11 -1.45 13.06
CA HIS A 85 -0.24 -0.15 12.41
C HIS A 85 0.18 0.93 13.40
N TYR A 86 1.02 1.86 12.94
CA TYR A 86 1.46 3.01 13.71
C TYR A 86 1.35 4.25 12.84
N GLU A 87 0.59 5.24 13.31
CA GLU A 87 0.49 6.54 12.67
C GLU A 87 0.77 7.64 13.68
N TYR A 88 1.68 8.54 13.33
CA TYR A 88 2.01 9.72 14.11
C TYR A 88 2.06 10.93 13.19
N LYS A 89 1.38 12.00 13.58
CA LYS A 89 1.39 13.31 12.91
C LYS A 89 1.76 14.38 13.92
N SER A 90 2.77 15.19 13.60
CA SER A 90 3.15 16.34 14.42
C SER A 90 2.05 17.40 14.42
N ARG A 91 1.85 18.07 15.56
CA ARG A 91 0.92 19.20 15.67
C ARG A 91 1.38 20.44 14.90
N ARG A 92 2.69 20.65 14.77
CA ARG A 92 3.26 21.77 14.00
C ARG A 92 3.19 21.44 12.51
N THR A 93 2.70 22.39 11.73
CA THR A 93 2.63 22.30 10.27
C THR A 93 3.51 23.38 9.65
N LEU A 94 4.08 23.09 8.48
CA LEU A 94 4.85 24.00 7.64
C LEU A 94 4.32 23.83 6.21
N LEU A 95 3.97 24.94 5.53
CA LEU A 95 3.38 24.92 4.19
C LEU A 95 2.12 24.01 4.08
N GLY A 96 1.34 23.92 5.17
CA GLY A 96 0.15 23.04 5.22
C GLY A 96 0.45 21.55 5.37
N LEU A 97 1.73 21.16 5.46
CA LEU A 97 2.17 19.78 5.72
C LEU A 97 2.60 19.62 7.18
N PRO A 98 2.35 18.47 7.83
CA PRO A 98 2.91 18.20 9.16
C PRO A 98 4.44 18.19 9.10
N LEU A 99 5.09 18.74 10.12
CA LEU A 99 6.55 18.72 10.25
C LEU A 99 7.09 17.28 10.21
N VAL A 100 6.43 16.37 10.93
CA VAL A 100 6.77 14.95 10.97
C VAL A 100 5.50 14.13 10.77
N HIS A 101 5.54 13.20 9.83
CA HIS A 101 4.48 12.21 9.62
C HIS A 101 5.10 10.82 9.49
N VAL A 102 4.81 9.96 10.46
CA VAL A 102 5.19 8.55 10.44
C VAL A 102 3.93 7.73 10.18
N ASN A 103 3.92 6.89 9.15
CA ASN A 103 2.80 5.99 8.86
C ASN A 103 3.33 4.62 8.42
N LEU A 104 3.40 3.71 9.39
CA LEU A 104 4.01 2.39 9.28
C LEU A 104 2.96 1.30 9.48
N GLY A 105 3.13 0.20 8.78
CA GLY A 105 2.51 -1.04 9.23
C GLY A 105 2.74 -2.22 8.31
N ARG A 106 2.42 -3.41 8.82
CA ARG A 106 2.82 -4.69 8.22
C ARG A 106 2.15 -4.98 6.88
N TYR A 107 0.88 -4.65 6.75
CA TYR A 107 0.07 -4.94 5.55
C TYR A 107 -0.57 -3.68 4.98
N GLY A 108 -0.64 -3.57 3.65
CA GLY A 108 -1.25 -2.46 2.93
C GLY A 108 -0.30 -1.30 2.60
N ILE A 109 -0.72 -0.48 1.63
CA ILE A 109 -0.02 0.73 1.20
C ILE A 109 -0.41 1.87 2.14
N ARG A 110 0.54 2.37 2.92
CA ARG A 110 0.33 3.48 3.86
C ARG A 110 1.15 4.68 3.45
N TRP A 111 0.48 5.82 3.37
CA TRP A 111 1.04 7.07 2.89
C TRP A 111 1.45 7.95 4.07
N ALA A 112 2.73 8.26 4.15
CA ALA A 112 3.29 9.30 5.00
C ALA A 112 3.54 10.56 4.16
N ARG A 113 3.00 11.70 4.59
CA ARG A 113 3.12 13.01 3.91
C ARG A 113 3.50 14.09 4.92
N GLY A 114 4.66 14.72 4.76
CA GLY A 114 5.16 15.72 5.71
C GLY A 114 6.47 16.36 5.26
N ILE A 115 7.02 17.28 6.05
CA ILE A 115 8.39 17.77 5.81
C ILE A 115 9.39 16.64 6.05
N ILE A 116 9.20 15.90 7.14
CA ILE A 116 9.86 14.62 7.41
C ILE A 116 8.79 13.52 7.35
N ALA A 117 8.91 12.62 6.38
CA ALA A 117 7.96 11.55 6.12
C ALA A 117 8.64 10.18 6.27
N VAL A 118 8.09 9.30 7.10
CA VAL A 118 8.58 7.93 7.31
C VAL A 118 7.43 6.94 7.13
N GLY A 119 7.55 6.00 6.20
CA GLY A 119 6.49 5.01 5.98
C GLY A 119 6.76 4.05 4.83
N ASN A 120 5.81 3.14 4.56
CA ASN A 120 5.93 2.22 3.42
C ASN A 120 5.93 3.02 2.10
N VAL A 121 5.10 4.06 2.01
CA VAL A 121 5.11 5.09 0.97
C VAL A 121 5.30 6.45 1.64
N ALA A 122 6.39 7.15 1.34
CA ALA A 122 6.74 8.43 1.94
C ALA A 122 6.86 9.54 0.89
N THR A 123 6.22 10.68 1.14
CA THR A 123 6.34 11.88 0.30
C THR A 123 6.63 13.11 1.16
N GLY A 124 7.72 13.83 0.90
CA GLY A 124 8.09 14.95 1.74
C GLY A 124 9.34 15.72 1.35
N GLY A 125 9.83 16.55 2.28
CA GLY A 125 11.15 17.16 2.15
C GLY A 125 12.23 16.11 2.34
N LEU A 126 12.24 15.46 3.51
CA LEU A 126 12.98 14.25 3.83
C LEU A 126 12.00 13.07 3.83
N ALA A 127 12.16 12.13 2.89
CA ALA A 127 11.31 10.96 2.75
C ALA A 127 12.10 9.67 2.99
N VAL A 128 11.63 8.82 3.90
CA VAL A 128 12.23 7.52 4.21
C VAL A 128 11.19 6.42 4.07
N GLY A 129 11.41 5.44 3.20
CA GLY A 129 10.42 4.39 2.98
C GLY A 129 10.76 3.31 1.98
N GLY A 130 9.83 2.38 1.75
CA GLY A 130 9.98 1.41 0.66
C GLY A 130 9.86 2.10 -0.71
N LEU A 131 8.80 2.90 -0.87
CA LEU A 131 8.61 3.85 -1.96
C LEU A 131 8.74 5.26 -1.38
N SER A 132 9.65 6.07 -1.90
CA SER A 132 9.96 7.38 -1.33
C SER A 132 10.09 8.44 -2.43
N ALA A 133 9.52 9.61 -2.17
CA ALA A 133 9.60 10.77 -3.06
C ALA A 133 9.85 12.05 -2.25
N GLY A 134 10.93 12.78 -2.52
CA GLY A 134 11.19 14.03 -1.80
C GLY A 134 12.41 14.81 -2.26
N LEU A 135 12.74 15.92 -1.58
CA LEU A 135 13.98 16.64 -1.86
C LEU A 135 15.19 15.75 -1.50
N VAL A 136 15.13 15.11 -0.35
CA VAL A 136 16.05 14.06 0.10
C VAL A 136 15.23 12.79 0.31
N SER A 137 15.55 11.74 -0.44
CA SER A 137 14.75 10.52 -0.51
C SER A 137 15.61 9.30 -0.25
N ILE A 138 15.23 8.47 0.72
CA ILE A 138 15.92 7.24 1.10
C ILE A 138 14.93 6.09 1.06
N GLY A 139 15.15 5.12 0.17
CA GLY A 139 14.24 3.99 0.09
C GLY A 139 14.60 2.88 -0.87
N GLY A 140 13.73 1.88 -0.99
CA GLY A 140 13.91 0.82 -1.99
C GLY A 140 13.78 1.39 -3.41
N PHE A 141 12.69 2.12 -3.66
CA PHE A 141 12.46 2.94 -4.83
C PHE A 141 12.42 4.41 -4.40
N SER A 142 13.35 5.21 -4.91
CA SER A 142 13.63 6.56 -4.42
C SER A 142 13.63 7.57 -5.56
N LEU A 143 12.80 8.60 -5.44
CA LEU A 143 12.68 9.72 -6.38
C LEU A 143 12.97 11.03 -5.66
N GLY A 144 13.93 11.83 -6.12
CA GLY A 144 14.18 13.08 -5.44
C GLY A 144 15.25 14.00 -5.99
N GLY A 145 15.56 15.07 -5.25
CA GLY A 145 16.75 15.88 -5.51
C GLY A 145 18.01 15.08 -5.23
N LEU A 146 18.12 14.60 -3.98
CA LEU A 146 19.09 13.61 -3.54
C LEU A 146 18.35 12.29 -3.30
N ALA A 147 18.60 11.29 -4.14
CA ALA A 147 17.95 9.99 -4.06
C ALA A 147 18.95 8.90 -3.69
N VAL A 148 18.70 8.19 -2.59
CA VAL A 148 19.46 7.00 -2.17
C VAL A 148 18.52 5.80 -2.16
N GLY A 149 18.87 4.72 -2.86
CA GLY A 149 18.01 3.53 -2.87
C GLY A 149 18.45 2.36 -3.71
N GLY A 150 17.63 1.31 -3.78
CA GLY A 150 17.86 0.20 -4.70
C GLY A 150 17.70 0.65 -6.16
N LEU A 151 16.55 1.27 -6.45
CA LEU A 151 16.28 2.05 -7.65
C LEU A 151 16.19 3.53 -7.27
N ALA A 152 17.11 4.34 -7.76
CA ALA A 152 17.21 5.76 -7.41
C ALA A 152 17.13 6.64 -8.67
N ALA A 153 16.28 7.65 -8.64
CA ALA A 153 16.17 8.65 -9.70
C ALA A 153 16.16 10.07 -9.12
N GLY A 154 17.05 10.95 -9.59
CA GLY A 154 17.13 12.30 -9.04
C GLY A 154 18.15 13.23 -9.68
N LEU A 155 18.37 14.41 -9.09
CA LEU A 155 19.48 15.27 -9.52
C LEU A 155 20.82 14.62 -9.17
N ALA A 156 20.96 14.17 -7.92
CA ALA A 156 21.99 13.23 -7.51
C ALA A 156 21.35 11.93 -7.05
N ALA A 157 21.77 10.82 -7.65
CA ALA A 157 21.22 9.50 -7.38
C ALA A 157 22.32 8.51 -6.98
N VAL A 158 22.12 7.79 -5.89
CA VAL A 158 23.00 6.72 -5.42
C VAL A 158 22.17 5.45 -5.25
N GLY A 159 22.53 4.37 -5.95
CA GLY A 159 21.77 3.13 -5.81
C GLY A 159 22.27 1.92 -6.56
N GLY A 160 21.53 0.82 -6.51
CA GLY A 160 21.82 -0.35 -7.35
C GLY A 160 21.66 0.00 -8.83
N ILE A 161 20.52 0.59 -9.17
CA ILE A 161 20.25 1.25 -10.46
C ILE A 161 20.01 2.73 -10.16
N ALA A 162 20.83 3.61 -10.73
CA ALA A 162 20.79 5.04 -10.49
C ALA A 162 20.61 5.83 -11.79
N ALA A 163 19.70 6.80 -11.79
CA ALA A 163 19.48 7.72 -12.90
C ALA A 163 19.49 9.17 -12.39
N GLY A 164 20.32 10.04 -12.96
CA GLY A 164 20.35 11.44 -12.54
C GLY A 164 21.33 12.33 -13.26
N VAL A 165 21.45 13.60 -12.86
CA VAL A 165 22.54 14.45 -13.38
C VAL A 165 23.88 13.91 -12.88
N LEU A 166 23.96 13.63 -11.59
CA LEU A 166 25.04 12.88 -10.96
C LEU A 166 24.49 11.52 -10.55
N ALA A 167 25.00 10.44 -11.12
CA ALA A 167 24.53 9.08 -10.82
C ALA A 167 25.69 8.19 -10.37
N ALA A 168 25.51 7.51 -9.24
CA ALA A 168 26.45 6.52 -8.74
C ALA A 168 25.72 5.20 -8.45
N GLY A 169 26.17 4.09 -9.03
CA GLY A 169 25.51 2.81 -8.78
C GLY A 169 26.10 1.59 -9.45
N GLY A 170 25.46 0.43 -9.29
CA GLY A 170 25.84 -0.76 -10.06
C GLY A 170 25.62 -0.54 -11.56
N VAL A 171 24.44 -0.01 -11.90
CA VAL A 171 24.10 0.53 -13.22
C VAL A 171 23.74 2.00 -13.07
N ALA A 172 24.46 2.88 -13.75
CA ALA A 172 24.30 4.34 -13.62
C ALA A 172 24.03 5.01 -14.97
N PHE A 173 23.03 5.89 -15.00
CA PHE A 173 22.70 6.75 -16.14
C PHE A 173 22.75 8.21 -15.72
N GLY A 174 23.54 9.03 -16.40
CA GLY A 174 23.54 10.44 -16.07
C GLY A 174 24.42 11.37 -16.88
N TRP A 175 24.46 12.64 -16.49
CA TRP A 175 25.41 13.58 -17.07
C TRP A 175 26.83 13.23 -16.64
N LEU A 176 27.02 12.96 -15.35
CA LEU A 176 28.15 12.20 -14.81
C LEU A 176 27.63 10.88 -14.23
N ALA A 177 28.10 9.75 -14.76
CA ALA A 177 27.74 8.41 -14.32
C ALA A 177 28.96 7.67 -13.76
N VAL A 178 28.83 7.10 -12.56
CA VAL A 178 29.87 6.32 -11.88
C VAL A 178 29.30 4.95 -11.51
N GLY A 179 29.91 3.85 -11.95
CA GLY A 179 29.36 2.55 -11.63
C GLY A 179 30.04 1.32 -12.19
N GLY A 180 29.41 0.16 -12.02
CA GLY A 180 29.85 -1.05 -12.71
C GLY A 180 29.61 -0.92 -14.22
N VAL A 181 28.37 -0.57 -14.59
CA VAL A 181 27.97 -0.14 -15.94
C VAL A 181 27.54 1.32 -15.86
N ALA A 182 28.25 2.22 -16.53
CA ALA A 182 28.00 3.66 -16.47
C ALA A 182 27.75 4.21 -17.86
N LYS A 183 26.61 4.88 -18.09
CA LYS A 183 26.29 5.56 -19.35
C LYS A 183 26.02 7.04 -19.11
N GLY A 184 26.76 7.91 -19.81
CA GLY A 184 26.59 9.35 -19.64
C GLY A 184 27.38 10.22 -20.62
N ILE A 185 27.39 11.53 -20.36
CA ILE A 185 28.33 12.44 -21.08
C ILE A 185 29.75 12.17 -20.57
N TYR A 186 29.87 12.08 -19.24
CA TYR A 186 31.07 11.64 -18.53
C TYR A 186 30.77 10.32 -17.83
N ALA A 187 31.54 9.28 -18.11
CA ALA A 187 31.32 7.95 -17.56
C ALA A 187 32.57 7.39 -16.87
N LEU A 188 32.39 6.79 -15.70
CA LEU A 188 33.45 6.17 -14.91
C LEU A 188 32.98 4.79 -14.44
N GLY A 189 33.73 3.73 -14.73
CA GLY A 189 33.28 2.40 -14.32
C GLY A 189 33.98 1.19 -14.90
N GLY A 190 33.49 0.00 -14.54
CA GLY A 190 33.98 -1.24 -15.16
C GLY A 190 33.72 -1.28 -16.66
N ALA A 191 32.48 -0.99 -17.05
CA ALA A 191 32.05 -0.72 -18.42
C ALA A 191 31.52 0.71 -18.51
N ALA A 192 32.34 1.63 -19.02
CA ALA A 192 32.06 3.05 -19.12
C ALA A 192 31.69 3.44 -20.57
N LEU A 193 30.48 3.97 -20.75
CA LEU A 193 29.91 4.40 -22.02
C LEU A 193 29.67 5.91 -21.97
N GLY A 194 30.70 6.66 -22.35
CA GLY A 194 30.69 8.12 -22.37
C GLY A 194 30.37 8.67 -23.76
N THR A 195 29.73 9.83 -23.86
CA THR A 195 29.70 10.57 -25.13
C THR A 195 30.99 11.39 -25.29
N ASN A 196 31.43 12.08 -24.24
CA ASN A 196 32.62 12.92 -24.28
C ASN A 196 33.83 12.19 -23.73
N ILE A 197 33.76 11.75 -22.47
CA ILE A 197 34.89 11.10 -21.78
C ILE A 197 34.39 9.87 -21.04
N ALA A 198 35.07 8.74 -21.23
CA ALA A 198 34.88 7.52 -20.46
C ALA A 198 36.20 7.04 -19.86
N ALA A 199 36.18 6.60 -18.59
CA ALA A 199 37.34 5.95 -17.98
C ALA A 199 36.99 4.70 -17.18
N GLY A 200 37.82 3.67 -17.32
CA GLY A 200 37.79 2.48 -16.48
C GLY A 200 38.25 1.20 -17.19
N GLY A 201 37.64 0.04 -16.92
CA GLY A 201 38.13 -1.23 -17.47
C GLY A 201 37.92 -1.31 -18.99
N ALA A 202 36.65 -1.33 -19.41
CA ALA A 202 36.23 -1.15 -20.79
C ALA A 202 35.59 0.23 -20.94
N ALA A 203 36.15 1.09 -21.79
CA ALA A 203 35.71 2.47 -21.98
C ALA A 203 35.43 2.75 -23.46
N SER A 204 34.24 3.28 -23.75
CA SER A 204 33.86 3.75 -25.09
C SER A 204 33.36 5.19 -25.00
N ALA A 205 34.04 6.11 -25.67
CA ALA A 205 33.71 7.55 -25.74
C ALA A 205 34.58 8.28 -26.77
N HIS A 206 34.32 9.57 -27.02
CA HIS A 206 35.23 10.39 -27.84
C HIS A 206 36.66 10.38 -27.28
N ILE A 207 36.82 10.61 -25.98
CA ILE A 207 38.05 10.35 -25.22
C ILE A 207 37.83 9.12 -24.33
N ALA A 208 38.52 8.02 -24.60
CA ALA A 208 38.41 6.77 -23.84
C ALA A 208 39.73 6.45 -23.10
N ILE A 209 39.64 6.12 -21.82
CA ILE A 209 40.78 5.83 -20.93
C ILE A 209 40.57 4.48 -20.27
N GLY A 210 41.48 3.53 -20.42
CA GLY A 210 41.28 2.20 -19.82
C GLY A 210 42.06 1.05 -20.44
N ASP A 211 41.74 -0.17 -20.02
CA ASP A 211 42.41 -1.38 -20.53
C ASP A 211 41.91 -1.75 -21.93
N ALA A 212 40.60 -1.66 -22.16
CA ALA A 212 39.96 -1.82 -23.46
C ALA A 212 39.25 -0.52 -23.84
N VAL A 213 39.74 0.17 -24.87
CA VAL A 213 39.31 1.53 -25.23
C VAL A 213 38.81 1.59 -26.66
N ASP A 214 37.71 2.30 -26.87
CA ASP A 214 37.15 2.59 -28.19
C ASP A 214 36.76 4.08 -28.26
N GLY A 215 37.29 4.82 -29.23
CA GLY A 215 37.14 6.27 -29.27
C GLY A 215 37.99 6.97 -30.32
N ALA A 216 37.73 8.27 -30.50
CA ALA A 216 38.53 9.12 -31.40
C ALA A 216 39.94 9.39 -30.83
N VAL A 217 40.03 9.60 -29.51
CA VAL A 217 41.27 9.75 -28.77
C VAL A 217 41.30 8.70 -27.66
N THR A 218 42.27 7.81 -27.69
CA THR A 218 42.32 6.66 -26.76
C THR A 218 43.61 6.66 -25.95
N PHE A 219 43.46 6.33 -24.66
CA PHE A 219 44.55 6.18 -23.71
C PHE A 219 44.47 4.78 -23.10
N SER A 220 45.25 3.84 -23.64
CA SER A 220 45.28 2.46 -23.16
C SER A 220 46.22 2.32 -21.97
N THR A 221 45.74 1.71 -20.88
CA THR A 221 46.55 1.31 -19.70
C THR A 221 47.03 -0.13 -19.77
N HIS A 222 46.80 -0.81 -20.90
CA HIS A 222 47.13 -2.23 -21.08
C HIS A 222 48.62 -2.50 -20.80
N GLY A 223 48.90 -3.54 -20.00
CA GLY A 223 50.26 -3.93 -19.66
C GLY A 223 50.98 -3.01 -18.67
N GLY A 224 50.26 -2.13 -17.96
CA GLY A 224 50.85 -1.22 -16.96
C GLY A 224 51.46 0.04 -17.58
N ALA A 225 51.01 0.44 -18.77
CA ALA A 225 51.44 1.68 -19.40
C ALA A 225 51.04 2.89 -18.55
N GLU A 226 52.02 3.70 -18.16
CA GLU A 226 51.77 4.95 -17.45
C GLU A 226 51.35 6.05 -18.41
N ILE A 227 50.20 6.67 -18.13
CA ILE A 227 49.71 7.83 -18.86
C ILE A 227 50.23 9.06 -18.14
N ALA A 228 51.08 9.85 -18.80
CA ALA A 228 51.54 11.11 -18.24
C ALA A 228 50.36 12.07 -18.04
N LYS A 229 50.17 12.54 -16.81
CA LYS A 229 49.06 13.44 -16.45
C LYS A 229 48.97 14.69 -17.32
N SER A 230 50.10 15.29 -17.70
CA SER A 230 50.15 16.47 -18.56
C SER A 230 49.62 16.19 -19.97
N THR A 231 49.96 15.04 -20.54
CA THR A 231 49.50 14.61 -21.87
C THR A 231 48.00 14.43 -21.88
N LEU A 232 47.46 13.70 -20.89
CA LEU A 232 46.02 13.49 -20.76
C LEU A 232 45.28 14.81 -20.55
N GLN A 233 45.80 15.67 -19.68
CA GLN A 233 45.20 16.97 -19.41
C GLN A 233 45.15 17.85 -20.66
N ASN A 234 46.25 17.90 -21.43
CA ASN A 234 46.31 18.69 -22.66
C ASN A 234 45.35 18.16 -23.72
N ALA A 235 45.26 16.84 -23.89
CA ALA A 235 44.33 16.23 -24.84
C ALA A 235 42.87 16.55 -24.50
N ILE A 236 42.49 16.43 -23.22
CA ILE A 236 41.13 16.77 -22.76
C ILE A 236 40.83 18.26 -23.00
N LEU A 237 41.77 19.16 -22.72
CA LEU A 237 41.58 20.60 -22.91
C LEU A 237 41.55 21.01 -24.38
N GLN A 238 42.25 20.29 -25.25
CA GLN A 238 42.22 20.50 -26.70
C GLN A 238 40.86 20.14 -27.30
N GLU A 239 40.32 18.97 -26.94
CA GLU A 239 39.01 18.50 -27.42
C GLU A 239 37.83 19.20 -26.73
N PHE A 240 37.97 19.50 -25.43
CA PHE A 240 36.92 20.10 -24.61
C PHE A 240 37.44 21.34 -23.83
N PRO A 241 37.64 22.49 -24.49
CA PRO A 241 38.21 23.70 -23.85
C PRO A 241 37.36 24.25 -22.71
N SER A 242 36.04 24.03 -22.74
CA SER A 242 35.07 24.52 -21.75
C SER A 242 34.76 23.50 -20.63
N ILE A 243 35.57 22.44 -20.49
CA ILE A 243 35.31 21.40 -19.49
C ILE A 243 35.38 21.95 -18.05
N PRO A 244 34.45 21.57 -17.15
CA PRO A 244 34.55 21.96 -15.75
C PRO A 244 35.84 21.44 -15.10
N ARG A 245 36.58 22.31 -14.40
CA ARG A 245 37.88 21.96 -13.77
C ARG A 245 37.81 20.77 -12.82
N TRP A 246 36.69 20.59 -12.13
CA TRP A 246 36.51 19.47 -11.21
C TRP A 246 36.36 18.14 -11.95
N ILE A 247 35.76 18.13 -13.15
CA ILE A 247 35.71 16.95 -14.02
C ILE A 247 37.08 16.61 -14.55
N LEU A 248 37.81 17.61 -15.04
CA LEU A 248 39.18 17.44 -15.50
C LEU A 248 40.05 16.78 -14.42
N ARG A 249 39.92 17.21 -13.17
CA ARG A 249 40.63 16.60 -12.02
C ARG A 249 40.26 15.14 -11.79
N ILE A 250 38.99 14.77 -11.95
CA ILE A 250 38.55 13.38 -11.78
C ILE A 250 39.20 12.49 -12.83
N PHE A 251 39.14 12.87 -14.11
CA PHE A 251 39.70 12.05 -15.19
C PHE A 251 41.23 12.05 -15.23
N THR A 252 41.88 13.16 -14.87
CA THR A 252 43.35 13.21 -14.76
C THR A 252 43.90 12.51 -13.52
N ALA A 253 43.05 12.07 -12.58
CA ALA A 253 43.47 11.22 -11.46
C ALA A 253 43.74 9.77 -11.90
N PHE A 254 43.31 9.38 -13.10
CA PHE A 254 43.62 8.07 -13.70
C PHE A 254 44.99 8.03 -14.38
N ALA A 255 45.71 9.16 -14.38
CA ALA A 255 47.05 9.30 -14.91
C ALA A 255 48.06 9.53 -13.76
N SER A 256 49.29 9.06 -13.94
CA SER A 256 50.40 9.23 -13.00
C SER A 256 51.18 10.53 -13.22
#